data_AF-A0A812V8S3-F1
#
_entry.id   AF-A0A812V8S3-F1
#
_cell.length_a   1.000
_cell.length_b   1.000
_cell.length_c   1.000
_cell.angle_alpha   90.00
_cell.angle_beta   90.00
_cell.angle_gamma   90.00
#
_symmetry.space_group_name_H-M   'P 1'
#
loop_
_entity.id
_entity.type
_entity.pdbx_description
1 polymer ?
#
loop_
_entity_poly.entity_id
_entity_poly.type
_entity_poly.pdbx_seq_one_letter_code
_entity_poly.pdbx_strand_id
1 'polypeptide(L)'
;MANVRHRPAAAPLRRCGFTLPQRAWESRARQVPDASHSQALETEPALPQTDLITSGDEAEPPVPPATLESPTPATADDMSGGLPLPPEGSEVAEAAEASDDTEAARGSGEQLTHRPTDPAVALAMPIYAPAPPQAHVPLPNGYNAYALINGETPWSAVAVCRQQAERLAKLEAEILEECRQKQERLWQAELAEVLDQRAHEWREQRAQFESQISYQEQRYTSALVSWRQSEVNSQRDAQLRHQAVSDRCLSISEELAEARASFATERFQLEQAGGQLQAELATSTNEANAIKVEERTMISCMRRELAAEAASAAQVTETAENQRDAAVSECKAAEAKLAKQHLDYRGNLDELLLQRTSLEESCQHADHLQRLSRQRTSYEEEAAAKAIDERHRAQAELQAENEEKEKLSALVIGLTAEVAAASKEMDVERETRRAFQQVAEDAQKLQATFLAEAEAAREVAEATALEVAEERRHRARDLHEYRQVLRHHQEQLSAERQRQIFTEVLGAIDSAGD
;
A
#
# COMPACT_ATOMS: atom_id res chain seq x y z
N MET A 1 -80.62 -80.19 29.17
CA MET A 1 -79.76 -80.49 27.99
C MET A 1 -79.59 -79.22 27.18
N ALA A 2 -78.44 -79.05 26.53
CA ALA A 2 -78.08 -77.80 25.85
C ALA A 2 -78.74 -77.67 24.47
N ASN A 3 -79.03 -76.43 24.07
CA ASN A 3 -79.11 -76.04 22.67
C ASN A 3 -78.49 -74.64 22.51
N VAL A 4 -77.18 -74.62 22.26
CA VAL A 4 -76.42 -73.41 21.97
C VAL A 4 -76.59 -73.06 20.49
N ARG A 5 -77.03 -71.83 20.19
CA ARG A 5 -76.79 -71.19 18.89
C ARG A 5 -76.37 -69.74 19.09
N HIS A 6 -75.36 -69.34 18.33
CA HIS A 6 -74.57 -68.13 18.59
C HIS A 6 -75.31 -66.84 18.21
N ARG A 7 -75.12 -65.78 19.02
CA ARG A 7 -75.26 -64.39 18.57
C ARG A 7 -73.94 -63.96 17.89
N PRO A 8 -73.97 -63.33 16.69
CA PRO A 8 -72.81 -62.62 16.18
C PRO A 8 -72.59 -61.31 16.97
N ALA A 9 -71.34 -60.90 17.11
CA ALA A 9 -70.96 -59.70 17.84
C ALA A 9 -71.31 -58.42 17.06
N ALA A 10 -71.66 -57.35 17.78
CA ALA A 10 -71.77 -56.01 17.21
C ALA A 10 -70.37 -55.49 16.81
N ALA A 11 -70.28 -54.84 15.65
CA ALA A 11 -69.03 -54.32 15.13
C ALA A 11 -68.55 -53.08 15.90
N PRO A 12 -67.27 -52.99 16.31
CA PRO A 12 -66.70 -51.75 16.83
C PRO A 12 -66.41 -50.77 15.68
N LEU A 13 -66.89 -49.54 15.83
CA LEU A 13 -66.61 -48.43 14.91
C LEU A 13 -65.10 -48.14 14.87
N ARG A 14 -64.43 -48.50 13.77
CA ARG A 14 -63.04 -48.11 13.52
C ARG A 14 -62.98 -46.61 13.24
N ARG A 15 -62.23 -45.87 14.06
CA ARG A 15 -61.83 -44.49 13.75
C ARG A 15 -60.97 -44.49 12.48
N CYS A 16 -61.35 -43.66 11.52
CA CYS A 16 -60.56 -43.42 10.32
C CYS A 16 -59.41 -42.46 10.67
N GLY A 17 -58.20 -43.00 10.83
CA GLY A 17 -57.00 -42.17 10.74
C GLY A 17 -56.75 -41.83 9.27
N PHE A 18 -56.72 -40.55 8.91
CA PHE A 18 -56.28 -40.12 7.59
C PHE A 18 -54.78 -40.39 7.44
N THR A 19 -54.42 -41.41 6.67
CA THR A 19 -53.07 -41.57 6.13
C THR A 19 -52.97 -40.86 4.78
N LEU A 20 -51.96 -39.99 4.63
CA LEU A 20 -51.64 -39.39 3.34
C LEU A 20 -51.20 -40.48 2.34
N PRO A 21 -51.73 -40.51 1.10
CA PRO A 21 -51.23 -41.43 0.08
C PRO A 21 -49.90 -40.94 -0.46
N GLN A 22 -48.83 -41.61 -0.04
CA GLN A 22 -47.48 -41.48 -0.61
C GLN A 22 -47.55 -41.85 -2.10
N ARG A 23 -47.47 -40.86 -3.00
CA ARG A 23 -47.53 -41.11 -4.45
C ARG A 23 -46.26 -41.80 -4.92
N ALA A 24 -46.43 -42.92 -5.62
CA ALA A 24 -45.35 -43.63 -6.27
C ALA A 24 -44.67 -42.75 -7.34
N TRP A 25 -43.36 -42.54 -7.18
CA TRP A 25 -42.47 -42.03 -8.21
C TRP A 25 -41.50 -43.13 -8.60
N GLU A 26 -41.93 -44.01 -9.51
CA GLU A 26 -41.02 -44.88 -10.25
C GLU A 26 -41.72 -45.41 -11.52
N SER A 27 -40.93 -45.76 -12.53
CA SER A 27 -41.34 -46.32 -13.84
C SER A 27 -42.01 -45.38 -14.88
N ARG A 28 -41.23 -44.43 -15.41
CA ARG A 28 -41.24 -44.23 -16.88
C ARG A 28 -39.86 -43.95 -17.43
N ALA A 29 -39.20 -45.01 -17.88
CA ALA A 29 -37.92 -44.94 -18.56
C ALA A 29 -38.10 -44.74 -20.07
N ARG A 30 -37.15 -44.00 -20.67
CA ARG A 30 -36.77 -44.00 -22.10
C ARG A 30 -37.80 -43.49 -23.13
N GLN A 31 -37.52 -42.30 -23.65
CA GLN A 31 -37.16 -42.20 -25.07
C GLN A 31 -36.07 -41.14 -25.26
N VAL A 32 -34.94 -41.58 -25.84
CA VAL A 32 -33.83 -40.75 -26.31
C VAL A 32 -33.85 -40.81 -27.83
N PRO A 33 -33.60 -39.70 -28.53
CA PRO A 33 -32.94 -39.72 -29.83
C PRO A 33 -31.52 -39.15 -29.69
N ASP A 34 -30.52 -39.94 -30.05
CA ASP A 34 -29.14 -39.50 -30.15
C ASP A 34 -28.95 -38.56 -31.36
N ALA A 35 -28.25 -37.45 -31.15
CA ALA A 35 -27.67 -36.64 -32.22
C ALA A 35 -26.42 -35.87 -31.73
N SER A 36 -25.34 -36.65 -31.53
CA SER A 36 -23.94 -36.32 -31.88
C SER A 36 -23.39 -34.87 -31.79
N HIS A 37 -22.29 -34.77 -31.01
CA HIS A 37 -21.19 -33.77 -31.06
C HIS A 37 -21.49 -32.42 -30.36
N SER A 38 -20.78 -31.97 -29.30
CA SER A 38 -19.35 -31.97 -28.94
C SER A 38 -18.52 -30.84 -29.60
N GLN A 39 -18.38 -29.70 -28.92
CA GLN A 39 -17.10 -29.23 -28.33
C GLN A 39 -17.20 -27.87 -27.62
N ALA A 40 -16.36 -27.69 -26.60
CA ALA A 40 -15.89 -26.44 -25.99
C ALA A 40 -16.93 -25.36 -25.60
N LEU A 41 -17.31 -25.37 -24.32
CA LEU A 41 -17.69 -24.15 -23.58
C LEU A 41 -16.59 -23.87 -22.56
N GLU A 42 -16.00 -22.67 -22.64
CA GLU A 42 -14.99 -22.20 -21.70
C GLU A 42 -15.67 -21.88 -20.35
N THR A 43 -15.06 -22.34 -19.26
CA THR A 43 -15.61 -22.18 -17.90
C THR A 43 -15.24 -20.83 -17.31
N GLU A 44 -16.24 -19.97 -17.09
CA GLU A 44 -16.13 -18.85 -16.14
C GLU A 44 -16.00 -19.41 -14.69
N PRO A 45 -15.16 -18.82 -13.83
CA PRO A 45 -15.10 -19.19 -12.42
C PRO A 45 -16.27 -18.58 -11.65
N ALA A 46 -17.20 -19.43 -11.19
CA ALA A 46 -18.27 -19.01 -10.31
C ALA A 46 -17.71 -18.54 -8.95
N LEU A 47 -17.99 -17.28 -8.59
CA LEU A 47 -17.75 -16.76 -7.24
C LEU A 47 -18.75 -17.43 -6.26
N PRO A 48 -18.32 -17.83 -5.05
CA PRO A 48 -19.23 -18.42 -4.07
C PRO A 48 -20.23 -17.38 -3.57
N GLN A 49 -21.52 -17.71 -3.69
CA GLN A 49 -22.60 -16.94 -3.06
C GLN A 49 -22.49 -17.10 -1.54
N THR A 50 -22.37 -15.99 -0.82
CA THR A 50 -22.52 -15.94 0.64
C THR A 50 -24.00 -15.82 0.99
N ASP A 51 -24.56 -16.90 1.53
CA ASP A 51 -25.95 -16.91 2.00
C ASP A 51 -26.13 -15.96 3.19
N LEU A 52 -26.95 -14.94 2.98
CA LEU A 52 -27.25 -13.90 3.95
C LEU A 52 -28.41 -14.36 4.85
N ILE A 53 -28.11 -15.07 5.95
CA ILE A 53 -29.13 -15.43 6.95
C ILE A 53 -29.45 -14.19 7.80
N THR A 54 -30.61 -13.59 7.56
CA THR A 54 -31.20 -12.58 8.44
C THR A 54 -31.87 -13.24 9.65
N SER A 55 -31.28 -13.12 10.82
CA SER A 55 -32.00 -13.19 12.09
C SER A 55 -32.58 -11.82 12.41
N GLY A 56 -33.91 -11.69 12.39
CA GLY A 56 -34.59 -10.53 12.96
C GLY A 56 -34.77 -10.75 14.46
N ASP A 57 -34.35 -9.79 15.28
CA ASP A 57 -34.74 -9.68 16.68
C ASP A 57 -34.91 -8.19 17.02
N GLU A 58 -35.87 -7.86 17.88
CA GLU A 58 -36.25 -6.48 18.17
C GLU A 58 -35.25 -5.82 19.13
N ALA A 59 -34.79 -4.61 18.82
CA ALA A 59 -33.98 -3.79 19.72
C ALA A 59 -34.42 -2.32 19.70
N GLU A 60 -34.53 -1.73 20.89
CA GLU A 60 -35.12 -0.41 21.14
C GLU A 60 -34.28 0.77 20.58
N PRO A 61 -34.90 1.94 20.32
CA PRO A 61 -34.17 3.12 19.86
C PRO A 61 -33.25 3.70 20.96
N PRO A 62 -32.02 4.13 20.63
CA PRO A 62 -31.09 4.66 21.61
C PRO A 62 -31.52 6.04 22.15
N VAL A 63 -31.56 6.14 23.48
CA VAL A 63 -31.74 7.40 24.21
C VAL A 63 -30.47 8.27 24.07
N PRO A 64 -30.58 9.59 23.77
CA PRO A 64 -29.41 10.46 23.72
C PRO A 64 -28.84 10.69 25.13
N PRO A 65 -27.50 10.71 25.32
CA PRO A 65 -26.90 11.00 26.60
C PRO A 65 -27.18 12.45 27.02
N ALA A 66 -27.60 12.63 28.27
CA ALA A 66 -27.85 13.94 28.84
C ALA A 66 -26.56 14.76 28.95
N THR A 67 -26.66 16.04 28.62
CA THR A 67 -25.67 17.06 29.01
C THR A 67 -25.59 17.12 30.53
N LEU A 68 -24.46 16.70 31.10
CA LEU A 68 -24.12 16.97 32.49
C LEU A 68 -23.02 18.03 32.57
N GLU A 69 -23.38 19.09 33.27
CA GLU A 69 -22.66 20.32 33.52
C GLU A 69 -21.27 20.07 34.14
N SER A 70 -20.24 20.71 33.57
CA SER A 70 -18.93 20.83 34.18
C SER A 70 -18.91 22.02 35.16
N PRO A 71 -18.67 21.83 36.47
CA PRO A 71 -18.49 22.95 37.39
C PRO A 71 -17.10 23.57 37.24
N THR A 72 -17.04 24.89 37.49
CA THR A 72 -15.86 25.77 37.46
C THR A 72 -14.64 25.28 38.25
N PRO A 73 -13.40 25.51 37.75
CA PRO A 73 -12.19 25.43 38.56
C PRO A 73 -11.95 26.72 39.34
N ALA A 74 -11.51 26.61 40.60
CA ALA A 74 -11.05 27.73 41.41
C ALA A 74 -9.63 27.46 41.94
N THR A 75 -8.67 28.18 41.35
CA THR A 75 -7.44 28.77 41.95
C THR A 75 -6.52 27.99 42.92
N ALA A 76 -5.21 28.09 42.62
CA ALA A 76 -4.04 28.06 43.53
C ALA A 76 -3.64 26.70 44.17
N ASP A 77 -2.36 26.35 44.34
CA ASP A 77 -1.11 26.95 43.87
C ASP A 77 0.02 25.90 43.76
N ASP A 78 0.93 26.14 42.81
CA ASP A 78 2.41 26.03 42.81
C ASP A 78 3.15 24.80 43.42
N MET A 79 4.08 24.24 42.62
CA MET A 79 5.45 23.89 43.06
C MET A 79 6.35 23.46 41.88
N SER A 80 7.16 24.41 41.39
CA SER A 80 8.59 24.24 41.02
C SER A 80 9.06 23.29 39.88
N GLY A 81 9.68 23.90 38.85
CA GLY A 81 10.88 23.38 38.16
C GLY A 81 10.65 22.65 36.82
N GLY A 82 11.32 22.97 35.71
CA GLY A 82 12.39 23.96 35.48
C GLY A 82 13.43 23.43 34.47
N LEU A 83 13.21 23.68 33.18
CA LEU A 83 14.21 23.50 32.11
C LEU A 83 15.39 24.48 32.29
N PRO A 84 16.61 24.13 31.85
CA PRO A 84 17.09 24.63 30.56
C PRO A 84 18.03 23.71 29.76
N LEU A 85 18.41 24.19 28.56
CA LEU A 85 19.25 23.56 27.53
C LEU A 85 20.75 23.43 27.92
N PRO A 86 21.53 22.59 27.22
CA PRO A 86 22.99 22.71 27.12
C PRO A 86 23.45 23.61 25.94
N PRO A 87 24.59 24.34 26.06
CA PRO A 87 25.12 25.23 25.02
C PRO A 87 26.31 24.65 24.21
N GLU A 88 26.82 25.45 23.28
CA GLU A 88 28.04 25.21 22.48
C GLU A 88 29.36 25.38 23.28
N GLY A 89 30.47 24.83 22.78
CA GLY A 89 31.81 25.44 22.95
C GLY A 89 32.91 24.70 23.73
N SER A 90 33.81 24.03 22.98
CA SER A 90 35.26 23.82 23.17
C SER A 90 35.98 24.21 24.50
N GLU A 91 36.75 23.28 25.10
CA GLU A 91 38.24 23.23 24.99
C GLU A 91 38.92 22.10 25.82
N VAL A 92 39.84 21.38 25.15
CA VAL A 92 41.11 20.72 25.57
C VAL A 92 41.32 20.21 27.02
N ALA A 93 41.58 18.89 27.13
CA ALA A 93 42.57 18.31 28.05
C ALA A 93 43.10 16.94 27.55
N GLU A 94 44.34 16.90 27.05
CA GLU A 94 45.18 15.68 26.93
C GLU A 94 45.78 15.35 28.33
N ALA A 95 46.39 14.22 28.69
CA ALA A 95 46.83 12.95 28.08
C ALA A 95 46.80 11.87 29.22
N ALA A 96 47.24 10.60 29.15
CA ALA A 96 48.06 9.85 28.19
C ALA A 96 47.90 8.32 28.39
N GLU A 97 48.17 7.53 27.32
CA GLU A 97 48.94 6.26 27.30
C GLU A 97 48.51 5.02 28.14
N ALA A 98 48.71 3.76 27.72
CA ALA A 98 49.42 3.18 26.55
C ALA A 98 48.83 1.82 26.12
N SER A 99 48.85 1.50 24.82
CA SER A 99 49.79 0.52 24.20
C SER A 99 49.31 0.02 22.83
N ASP A 100 50.09 0.29 21.78
CA ASP A 100 50.07 -0.51 20.54
C ASP A 100 50.64 -1.92 20.78
N ASP A 101 50.21 -2.91 19.99
CA ASP A 101 51.11 -3.59 19.04
C ASP A 101 50.40 -4.63 18.15
N THR A 102 50.26 -4.25 16.88
CA THR A 102 50.47 -5.05 15.65
C THR A 102 50.02 -6.51 15.52
N GLU A 103 49.12 -6.72 14.55
CA GLU A 103 49.24 -7.64 13.40
C GLU A 103 50.09 -8.93 13.49
N ALA A 104 49.48 -10.08 13.14
CA ALA A 104 49.71 -10.70 11.82
C ALA A 104 48.91 -12.01 11.60
N ALA A 105 48.29 -12.13 10.40
CA ALA A 105 48.58 -13.18 9.39
C ALA A 105 47.36 -13.84 8.69
N ARG A 106 47.23 -13.56 7.37
CA ARG A 106 46.70 -14.42 6.26
C ARG A 106 45.21 -14.86 6.37
N GLY A 107 44.34 -14.73 5.36
CA GLY A 107 44.48 -14.69 3.89
C GLY A 107 43.65 -15.86 3.29
N SER A 108 43.12 -15.88 2.06
CA SER A 108 43.13 -15.01 0.86
C SER A 108 42.09 -15.58 -0.14
N GLY A 109 41.56 -14.91 -1.18
CA GLY A 109 41.82 -13.58 -1.77
C GLY A 109 40.99 -13.38 -3.06
N GLU A 110 41.35 -12.36 -3.86
CA GLU A 110 40.91 -12.10 -5.26
C GLU A 110 39.42 -11.69 -5.49
N GLN A 111 39.06 -10.72 -6.36
CA GLN A 111 39.85 -9.80 -7.20
C GLN A 111 38.99 -8.59 -7.66
N LEU A 112 39.66 -7.47 -8.04
CA LEU A 112 39.22 -6.46 -9.03
C LEU A 112 37.92 -5.65 -8.83
N THR A 113 38.05 -4.42 -8.31
CA THR A 113 37.78 -3.19 -9.11
C THR A 113 38.64 -2.03 -8.60
N HIS A 114 39.32 -1.33 -9.51
CA HIS A 114 40.24 -0.24 -9.17
C HIS A 114 39.51 1.05 -8.78
N ARG A 115 39.92 1.65 -7.65
CA ARG A 115 39.92 3.11 -7.49
C ARG A 115 41.10 3.67 -8.29
N PRO A 116 40.91 4.64 -9.20
CA PRO A 116 42.02 5.48 -9.65
C PRO A 116 42.29 6.52 -8.57
N THR A 117 43.30 6.26 -7.73
CA THR A 117 44.00 7.34 -7.01
C THR A 117 44.67 8.26 -8.02
N ASP A 118 44.77 9.54 -7.67
CA ASP A 118 45.28 10.61 -8.52
C ASP A 118 46.48 10.21 -9.40
N PRO A 119 46.44 10.47 -10.72
CA PRO A 119 47.67 10.66 -11.47
C PRO A 119 48.26 11.98 -10.98
N ALA A 120 49.05 11.91 -9.90
CA ALA A 120 49.97 12.98 -9.56
C ALA A 120 50.72 13.36 -10.83
N VAL A 121 50.53 14.60 -11.30
CA VAL A 121 51.11 15.10 -12.53
C VAL A 121 52.62 15.19 -12.30
N ALA A 122 53.30 14.08 -12.58
CA ALA A 122 54.72 14.03 -12.78
C ALA A 122 54.98 14.89 -14.01
N LEU A 123 55.26 16.18 -13.75
CA LEU A 123 55.87 17.10 -14.69
C LEU A 123 57.08 16.39 -15.28
N ALA A 124 56.90 15.86 -16.49
CA ALA A 124 57.97 15.33 -17.30
C ALA A 124 58.84 16.53 -17.68
N MET A 125 59.79 16.86 -16.81
CA MET A 125 60.93 17.69 -17.19
C MET A 125 61.43 17.19 -18.54
N PRO A 126 61.66 18.06 -19.52
CA PRO A 126 62.22 17.63 -20.79
C PRO A 126 63.60 17.03 -20.52
N ILE A 127 63.68 15.69 -20.54
CA ILE A 127 64.94 14.98 -20.51
C ILE A 127 65.61 15.29 -21.84
N TYR A 128 66.43 16.34 -21.84
CA TYR A 128 67.55 16.46 -22.77
C TYR A 128 68.43 15.24 -22.54
N ALA A 129 68.11 14.15 -23.24
CA ALA A 129 68.98 12.98 -23.31
C ALA A 129 70.21 13.39 -24.12
N PRO A 130 71.41 13.54 -23.52
CA PRO A 130 72.60 13.68 -24.32
C PRO A 130 72.76 12.38 -25.12
N ALA A 131 72.86 12.50 -26.45
CA ALA A 131 73.07 11.34 -27.30
C ALA A 131 74.32 10.57 -26.83
N PRO A 132 74.27 9.23 -26.74
CA PRO A 132 75.42 8.45 -26.27
C PRO A 132 76.60 8.66 -27.23
N PRO A 133 77.84 8.75 -26.71
CA PRO A 133 79.01 8.99 -27.55
C PRO A 133 79.22 7.80 -28.49
N GLN A 134 78.92 7.98 -29.78
CA GLN A 134 79.21 6.96 -30.78
C GLN A 134 80.71 6.81 -30.93
N ALA A 135 81.21 5.62 -30.64
CA ALA A 135 82.60 5.28 -30.83
C ALA A 135 82.93 5.15 -32.33
N HIS A 136 84.14 5.59 -32.70
CA HIS A 136 84.81 5.35 -33.99
C HIS A 136 84.26 6.06 -35.25
N VAL A 137 84.63 7.34 -35.38
CA VAL A 137 85.06 7.89 -36.68
C VAL A 137 86.50 8.39 -36.51
N PRO A 138 87.47 8.00 -37.36
CA PRO A 138 88.84 8.51 -37.28
C PRO A 138 88.88 9.94 -37.85
N LEU A 139 88.91 10.93 -36.96
CA LEU A 139 89.17 12.34 -37.32
C LEU A 139 90.66 12.51 -37.65
N PRO A 140 91.03 12.89 -38.89
CA PRO A 140 92.40 13.25 -39.21
C PRO A 140 92.70 14.67 -38.69
N ASN A 141 93.84 14.81 -38.03
CA ASN A 141 94.44 16.04 -37.52
C ASN A 141 93.70 16.70 -36.34
N GLY A 142 94.44 16.92 -35.26
CA GLY A 142 93.93 17.60 -34.07
C GLY A 142 93.66 19.08 -34.34
N TYR A 143 92.39 19.47 -34.29
CA TYR A 143 92.00 20.88 -34.23
C TYR A 143 91.91 21.34 -32.78
N ASN A 144 92.67 22.38 -32.48
CA ASN A 144 92.77 23.01 -31.17
C ASN A 144 91.39 23.54 -30.72
N ALA A 145 90.99 23.30 -29.48
CA ALA A 145 89.77 23.90 -28.90
C ALA A 145 89.79 25.44 -28.90
N TYR A 146 90.97 26.05 -29.05
CA TYR A 146 91.17 27.49 -29.20
C TYR A 146 90.93 28.03 -30.63
N ALA A 147 90.73 27.17 -31.65
CA ALA A 147 90.49 27.61 -33.02
C ALA A 147 89.07 28.17 -33.26
N LEU A 148 88.11 27.85 -32.38
CA LEU A 148 86.73 28.34 -32.46
C LEU A 148 86.54 29.78 -31.92
N ILE A 149 87.58 30.37 -31.30
CA ILE A 149 87.52 31.71 -30.69
C ILE A 149 88.18 32.78 -31.59
N ASN A 150 89.09 32.37 -32.48
CA ASN A 150 89.86 33.28 -33.35
C ASN A 150 89.67 33.04 -34.87
N GLY A 151 88.71 32.21 -35.27
CA GLY A 151 88.16 32.28 -36.62
C GLY A 151 87.15 33.43 -36.68
N GLU A 152 87.10 34.17 -37.78
CA GLU A 152 85.96 35.06 -38.05
C GLU A 152 84.69 34.20 -37.99
N THR A 153 83.86 34.37 -36.96
CA THR A 153 82.53 33.77 -36.97
C THR A 153 81.81 34.39 -38.16
N PRO A 154 81.47 33.61 -39.20
CA PRO A 154 80.85 34.19 -40.37
C PRO A 154 79.48 34.68 -39.91
N TRP A 155 79.29 36.00 -39.87
CA TRP A 155 78.06 36.62 -39.38
C TRP A 155 76.82 36.11 -40.16
N SER A 156 77.04 35.61 -41.38
CA SER A 156 76.05 34.85 -42.16
C SER A 156 75.60 33.54 -41.51
N ALA A 157 76.46 32.76 -40.84
CA ALA A 157 76.04 31.56 -40.13
C ALA A 157 75.21 31.88 -38.89
N VAL A 158 75.56 32.92 -38.12
CA VAL A 158 74.75 33.38 -36.99
C VAL A 158 73.40 33.92 -37.47
N ALA A 159 73.38 34.65 -38.59
CA ALA A 159 72.14 35.11 -39.22
C ALA A 159 71.28 33.94 -39.74
N VAL A 160 71.88 32.90 -40.34
CA VAL A 160 71.17 31.70 -40.79
C VAL A 160 70.62 30.92 -39.59
N CYS A 161 71.38 30.74 -38.51
CA CYS A 161 70.89 30.10 -37.29
C CYS A 161 69.74 30.89 -36.65
N ARG A 162 69.82 32.23 -36.63
CA ARG A 162 68.72 33.08 -36.16
C ARG A 162 67.49 32.96 -37.06
N GLN A 163 67.66 32.99 -38.38
CA GLN A 163 66.55 32.82 -39.33
C GLN A 163 65.93 31.42 -39.25
N GLN A 164 66.73 30.38 -38.96
CA GLN A 164 66.24 29.02 -38.70
C GLN A 164 65.51 28.94 -37.36
N ALA A 165 66.00 29.58 -36.28
CA ALA A 165 65.30 29.66 -35.00
C ALA A 165 63.97 30.43 -35.12
N GLU A 166 63.95 31.57 -35.82
CA GLU A 166 62.72 32.33 -36.12
C GLU A 166 61.74 31.54 -37.01
N ARG A 167 62.23 30.61 -37.84
CA ARG A 167 61.39 29.68 -38.62
C ARG A 167 60.88 28.52 -37.77
N LEU A 168 61.71 27.96 -36.88
CA LEU A 168 61.31 26.89 -35.98
C LEU A 168 60.28 27.40 -34.97
N ALA A 169 60.47 28.57 -34.36
CA ALA A 169 59.50 29.18 -33.46
C ALA A 169 58.14 29.44 -34.13
N LYS A 170 58.12 29.77 -35.43
CA LYS A 170 56.87 29.87 -36.21
C LYS A 170 56.21 28.51 -36.43
N LEU A 171 56.97 27.50 -36.81
CA LEU A 171 56.46 26.13 -36.98
C LEU A 171 55.97 25.54 -35.65
N GLU A 172 56.65 25.82 -34.53
CA GLU A 172 56.21 25.44 -33.18
C GLU A 172 54.90 26.14 -32.79
N ALA A 173 54.75 27.44 -33.10
CA ALA A 173 53.50 28.16 -32.89
C ALA A 173 52.35 27.60 -33.75
N GLU A 174 52.60 27.32 -35.04
CA GLU A 174 51.64 26.70 -35.96
C GLU A 174 51.22 25.30 -35.46
N ILE A 175 52.17 24.48 -34.99
CA ILE A 175 51.89 23.15 -34.42
C ILE A 175 51.09 23.26 -33.11
N LEU A 176 51.41 24.20 -32.23
CA LEU A 176 50.67 24.43 -30.99
C LEU A 176 49.24 24.91 -31.27
N GLU A 177 49.04 25.78 -32.26
CA GLU A 177 47.71 26.23 -32.68
C GLU A 177 46.90 25.08 -33.31
N GLU A 178 47.50 24.26 -34.17
CA GLU A 178 46.85 23.04 -34.68
C GLU A 178 46.47 22.06 -33.56
N CYS A 179 47.36 21.83 -32.59
CA CYS A 179 47.10 20.97 -31.44
C CYS A 179 45.94 21.51 -30.59
N ARG A 180 45.92 22.82 -30.34
CA ARG A 180 44.81 23.49 -29.64
C ARG A 180 43.50 23.32 -30.41
N GLN A 181 43.47 23.58 -31.72
CA GLN A 181 42.25 23.40 -32.53
C GLN A 181 41.78 21.94 -32.57
N LYS A 182 42.70 20.96 -32.58
CA LYS A 182 42.36 19.53 -32.49
C LYS A 182 41.77 19.19 -31.12
N GLN A 183 42.36 19.70 -30.03
CA GLN A 183 41.87 19.49 -28.67
C GLN A 183 40.50 20.16 -28.44
N GLU A 184 40.29 21.38 -28.93
CA GLU A 184 38.99 22.07 -28.88
C GLU A 184 37.90 21.30 -29.64
N ARG A 185 38.21 20.70 -30.80
CA ARG A 185 37.27 19.86 -31.56
C ARG A 185 36.95 18.53 -30.86
N LEU A 186 37.95 17.87 -30.27
CA LEU A 186 37.74 16.64 -29.49
C LEU A 186 36.86 16.93 -28.26
N TRP A 187 37.19 17.96 -27.50
CA TRP A 187 36.39 18.38 -26.34
C TRP A 187 34.95 18.76 -26.71
N GLN A 188 34.74 19.45 -27.85
CA GLN A 188 33.38 19.74 -28.36
C GLN A 188 32.62 18.48 -28.75
N ALA A 189 33.29 17.46 -29.32
CA ALA A 189 32.67 16.19 -29.67
C ALA A 189 32.31 15.38 -28.40
N GLU A 190 33.24 15.24 -27.45
CA GLU A 190 33.00 14.60 -26.16
C GLU A 190 31.85 15.26 -25.39
N LEU A 191 31.80 16.60 -25.37
CA LEU A 191 30.71 17.34 -24.74
C LEU A 191 29.37 17.11 -25.45
N ALA A 192 29.36 17.05 -26.78
CA ALA A 192 28.15 16.74 -27.54
C ALA A 192 27.64 15.32 -27.25
N GLU A 193 28.53 14.33 -27.23
CA GLU A 193 28.18 12.93 -26.89
C GLU A 193 27.60 12.82 -25.47
N VAL A 194 28.18 13.50 -24.47
CA VAL A 194 27.65 13.53 -23.10
C VAL A 194 26.28 14.21 -23.02
N LEU A 195 26.06 15.29 -23.79
CA LEU A 195 24.75 15.94 -23.86
C LEU A 195 23.71 15.06 -24.55
N ASP A 196 24.07 14.34 -25.61
CA ASP A 196 23.18 13.41 -26.32
C ASP A 196 22.85 12.17 -25.49
N GLN A 197 23.80 11.65 -24.70
CA GLN A 197 23.57 10.58 -23.72
C GLN A 197 22.56 11.04 -22.66
N ARG A 198 22.80 12.17 -22.00
CA ARG A 198 21.85 12.73 -21.02
C ARG A 198 20.48 13.02 -21.64
N ALA A 199 20.43 13.50 -22.88
CA ALA A 199 19.17 13.72 -23.58
C ALA A 199 18.42 12.41 -23.89
N HIS A 200 19.12 11.28 -24.06
CA HIS A 200 18.50 9.96 -24.15
C HIS A 200 18.00 9.47 -22.78
N GLU A 201 18.82 9.53 -21.74
CA GLU A 201 18.45 9.17 -20.36
C GLU A 201 17.18 9.92 -19.93
N TRP A 202 17.10 11.23 -20.16
CA TRP A 202 15.91 12.04 -19.88
C TRP A 202 14.67 11.63 -20.69
N ARG A 203 14.86 11.19 -21.96
CA ARG A 203 13.75 10.68 -22.79
C ARG A 203 13.26 9.31 -22.31
N GLU A 204 14.17 8.43 -21.87
CA GLU A 204 13.83 7.13 -21.32
C GLU A 204 13.14 7.24 -19.96
N GLN A 205 13.69 8.04 -19.03
CA GLN A 205 13.06 8.33 -17.75
C GLN A 205 11.67 8.94 -17.94
N ARG A 206 11.52 9.89 -18.88
CA ARG A 206 10.22 10.47 -19.21
C ARG A 206 9.23 9.41 -19.72
N ALA A 207 9.64 8.53 -20.64
CA ALA A 207 8.78 7.45 -21.13
C ALA A 207 8.38 6.47 -20.01
N GLN A 208 9.30 6.17 -19.08
CA GLN A 208 9.01 5.36 -17.90
C GLN A 208 7.97 6.05 -17.01
N PHE A 209 8.13 7.33 -16.68
CA PHE A 209 7.14 8.08 -15.88
C PHE A 209 5.78 8.19 -16.59
N GLU A 210 5.74 8.50 -17.89
CA GLU A 210 4.50 8.52 -18.68
C GLU A 210 3.80 7.15 -18.65
N SER A 211 4.55 6.04 -18.72
CA SER A 211 3.99 4.68 -18.59
C SER A 211 3.42 4.42 -17.18
N GLN A 212 4.11 4.85 -16.12
CA GLN A 212 3.67 4.69 -14.73
C GLN A 212 2.41 5.51 -14.43
N ILE A 213 2.34 6.75 -14.93
CA ILE A 213 1.16 7.63 -14.82
C ILE A 213 -0.02 6.97 -15.53
N SER A 214 0.13 6.56 -16.79
CA SER A 214 -0.97 5.93 -17.54
C SER A 214 -1.48 4.63 -16.90
N TYR A 215 -0.58 3.83 -16.30
CA TYR A 215 -0.95 2.64 -15.54
C TYR A 215 -1.71 2.98 -14.25
N GLN A 216 -1.30 4.02 -13.51
CA GLN A 216 -2.02 4.48 -12.32
C GLN A 216 -3.39 5.05 -12.67
N GLU A 217 -3.51 5.83 -13.75
CA GLU A 217 -4.79 6.33 -14.27
C GLU A 217 -5.73 5.19 -14.68
N GLN A 218 -5.21 4.16 -15.37
CA GLN A 218 -5.99 2.97 -15.73
C GLN A 218 -6.46 2.20 -14.49
N ARG A 219 -5.61 2.04 -13.47
CA ARG A 219 -6.01 1.42 -12.20
C ARG A 219 -7.04 2.24 -11.44
N TYR A 220 -6.85 3.56 -11.36
CA TYR A 220 -7.78 4.47 -10.67
C TYR A 220 -9.15 4.48 -11.35
N THR A 221 -9.19 4.61 -12.68
CA THR A 221 -10.46 4.57 -13.44
C THR A 221 -11.16 3.22 -13.32
N SER A 222 -10.42 2.10 -13.40
CA SER A 222 -10.96 0.76 -13.18
C SER A 222 -11.56 0.60 -11.77
N ALA A 223 -10.83 1.01 -10.73
CA ALA A 223 -11.29 0.96 -9.35
C ALA A 223 -12.51 1.87 -9.08
N LEU A 224 -12.55 3.06 -9.69
CA LEU A 224 -13.69 3.97 -9.60
C LEU A 224 -14.94 3.39 -10.27
N VAL A 225 -14.77 2.70 -11.41
CA VAL A 225 -15.87 2.01 -12.10
C VAL A 225 -16.38 0.83 -11.26
N SER A 226 -15.49 -0.01 -10.72
CA SER A 226 -15.91 -1.15 -9.88
C SER A 226 -16.59 -0.69 -8.58
N TRP A 227 -16.12 0.40 -7.97
CA TRP A 227 -16.75 0.99 -6.78
C TRP A 227 -18.15 1.52 -7.10
N ARG A 228 -18.32 2.33 -8.16
CA ARG A 228 -19.65 2.80 -8.62
C ARG A 228 -20.58 1.63 -8.96
N GLN A 229 -20.05 0.57 -9.57
CA GLN A 229 -20.84 -0.62 -9.87
C GLN A 229 -21.26 -1.37 -8.59
N SER A 230 -20.42 -1.44 -7.55
CA SER A 230 -20.83 -1.99 -6.26
C SER A 230 -21.92 -1.15 -5.56
N GLU A 231 -21.87 0.18 -5.69
CA GLU A 231 -22.89 1.08 -5.14
C GLU A 231 -24.24 0.92 -5.88
N VAL A 232 -24.23 0.83 -7.21
CA VAL A 232 -25.45 0.55 -7.99
C VAL A 232 -26.00 -0.84 -7.67
N ASN A 233 -25.13 -1.83 -7.47
CA ASN A 233 -25.55 -3.19 -7.10
C ASN A 233 -26.18 -3.25 -5.71
N SER A 234 -25.65 -2.54 -4.71
CA SER A 234 -26.22 -2.51 -3.36
C SER A 234 -27.57 -1.77 -3.33
N GLN A 235 -27.71 -0.68 -4.08
CA GLN A 235 -29.00 0.00 -4.27
C GLN A 235 -30.04 -0.91 -4.95
N ARG A 236 -29.62 -1.67 -5.98
CA ARG A 236 -30.50 -2.62 -6.68
C ARG A 236 -30.91 -3.80 -5.80
N ASP A 237 -29.99 -4.35 -5.02
CA ASP A 237 -30.28 -5.41 -4.05
C ASP A 237 -31.26 -4.91 -2.96
N ALA A 238 -31.04 -3.71 -2.42
CA ALA A 238 -31.98 -3.09 -1.49
C ALA A 238 -33.40 -2.91 -2.09
N GLN A 239 -33.49 -2.50 -3.36
CA GLN A 239 -34.77 -2.41 -4.09
C GLN A 239 -35.44 -3.79 -4.27
N LEU A 240 -34.69 -4.82 -4.65
CA LEU A 240 -35.20 -6.19 -4.83
C LEU A 240 -35.66 -6.80 -3.50
N ARG A 241 -34.91 -6.59 -2.41
CA ARG A 241 -35.32 -7.00 -1.05
C ARG A 241 -36.58 -6.28 -0.60
N HIS A 242 -36.65 -4.96 -0.78
CA HIS A 242 -37.85 -4.20 -0.47
C HIS A 242 -39.07 -4.67 -1.28
N GLN A 243 -38.89 -4.95 -2.58
CA GLN A 243 -39.95 -5.51 -3.42
C GLN A 243 -40.39 -6.88 -2.92
N ALA A 244 -39.47 -7.81 -2.67
CA ALA A 244 -39.80 -9.15 -2.18
C ALA A 244 -40.51 -9.14 -0.81
N VAL A 245 -40.10 -8.24 0.10
CA VAL A 245 -40.78 -8.02 1.39
C VAL A 245 -42.17 -7.41 1.17
N SER A 246 -42.31 -6.40 0.29
CA SER A 246 -43.60 -5.79 -0.05
C SER A 246 -44.58 -6.83 -0.63
N ASP A 247 -44.14 -7.62 -1.60
CA ASP A 247 -44.93 -8.67 -2.25
C ASP A 247 -45.34 -9.75 -1.24
N ARG A 248 -44.45 -10.12 -0.31
CA ARG A 248 -44.78 -11.07 0.76
C ARG A 248 -45.75 -10.49 1.80
N CYS A 249 -45.61 -9.22 2.15
CA CYS A 249 -46.56 -8.52 3.03
C CYS A 249 -47.96 -8.42 2.39
N LEU A 250 -48.04 -8.18 1.08
CA LEU A 250 -49.30 -8.20 0.33
C LEU A 250 -49.94 -9.59 0.39
N SER A 251 -49.20 -10.64 0.04
CA SER A 251 -49.69 -12.04 0.14
C SER A 251 -50.18 -12.41 1.55
N ILE A 252 -49.45 -12.02 2.61
CA ILE A 252 -49.90 -12.24 4.00
C ILE A 252 -51.17 -11.44 4.31
N SER A 253 -51.28 -10.20 3.81
CA SER A 253 -52.46 -9.37 4.03
C SER A 253 -53.72 -9.92 3.32
N GLU A 254 -53.54 -10.53 2.15
CA GLU A 254 -54.59 -11.23 1.39
C GLU A 254 -55.02 -12.51 2.13
N GLU A 255 -54.07 -13.38 2.51
CA GLU A 255 -54.31 -14.60 3.30
C GLU A 255 -55.07 -14.28 4.61
N LEU A 256 -54.69 -13.20 5.32
CA LEU A 256 -55.36 -12.75 6.53
C LEU A 256 -56.76 -12.15 6.28
N ALA A 257 -56.97 -11.49 5.14
CA ALA A 257 -58.29 -10.98 4.75
C ALA A 257 -59.24 -12.13 4.40
N GLU A 258 -58.77 -13.14 3.65
CA GLU A 258 -59.52 -14.35 3.34
C GLU A 258 -59.87 -15.15 4.61
N ALA A 259 -58.90 -15.35 5.51
CA ALA A 259 -59.13 -16.05 6.78
C ALA A 259 -60.12 -15.30 7.71
N ARG A 260 -60.13 -13.97 7.68
CA ARG A 260 -61.15 -13.17 8.40
C ARG A 260 -62.52 -13.29 7.77
N ALA A 261 -62.60 -13.34 6.43
CA ALA A 261 -63.85 -13.52 5.71
C ALA A 261 -64.45 -14.91 5.98
N SER A 262 -63.64 -15.98 5.89
CA SER A 262 -64.11 -17.34 6.20
C SER A 262 -64.58 -17.46 7.65
N PHE A 263 -63.78 -16.99 8.62
CA PHE A 263 -64.17 -16.99 10.03
C PHE A 263 -65.47 -16.22 10.29
N ALA A 264 -65.68 -15.07 9.62
CA ALA A 264 -66.93 -14.32 9.74
C ALA A 264 -68.13 -15.11 9.19
N THR A 265 -67.97 -15.85 8.08
CA THR A 265 -69.04 -16.71 7.55
C THR A 265 -69.32 -17.93 8.43
N GLU A 266 -68.29 -18.59 8.97
CA GLU A 266 -68.45 -19.71 9.90
C GLU A 266 -69.13 -19.26 11.20
N ARG A 267 -68.70 -18.12 11.76
CA ARG A 267 -69.35 -17.52 12.93
C ARG A 267 -70.83 -17.22 12.66
N PHE A 268 -71.16 -16.63 11.51
CA PHE A 268 -72.56 -16.33 11.16
C PHE A 268 -73.40 -17.62 11.03
N GLN A 269 -72.86 -18.68 10.42
CA GLN A 269 -73.53 -19.98 10.34
C GLN A 269 -73.74 -20.61 11.73
N LEU A 270 -72.77 -20.50 12.64
CA LEU A 270 -72.88 -20.98 14.02
C LEU A 270 -73.89 -20.15 14.84
N GLU A 271 -73.92 -18.82 14.67
CA GLU A 271 -74.96 -17.96 15.28
C GLU A 271 -76.36 -18.32 14.76
N GLN A 272 -76.50 -18.60 13.46
CA GLN A 272 -77.76 -19.06 12.87
C GLN A 272 -78.19 -20.44 13.40
N ALA A 273 -77.27 -21.40 13.50
CA ALA A 273 -77.55 -22.74 14.05
C ALA A 273 -77.90 -22.68 15.55
N GLY A 274 -77.22 -21.83 16.33
CA GLY A 274 -77.56 -21.56 17.72
C GLY A 274 -78.97 -20.98 17.87
N GLY A 275 -79.34 -20.02 17.01
CA GLY A 275 -80.69 -19.47 16.95
C GLY A 275 -81.76 -20.50 16.56
N GLN A 276 -81.45 -21.42 15.64
CA GLN A 276 -82.33 -22.54 15.28
C GLN A 276 -82.56 -23.49 16.47
N LEU A 277 -81.48 -23.95 17.12
CA LEU A 277 -81.57 -24.81 18.31
C LEU A 277 -82.33 -24.14 19.47
N GLN A 278 -82.18 -22.81 19.63
CA GLN A 278 -82.94 -22.07 20.63
C GLN A 278 -84.44 -21.98 20.27
N ALA A 279 -84.78 -21.89 18.99
CA ALA A 279 -86.16 -21.95 18.53
C ALA A 279 -86.77 -23.36 18.69
N GLU A 280 -86.02 -24.42 18.36
CA GLU A 280 -86.43 -25.82 18.59
C GLU A 280 -86.62 -26.14 20.08
N LEU A 281 -85.76 -25.60 20.95
CA LEU A 281 -85.95 -25.68 22.40
C LEU A 281 -87.23 -24.94 22.83
N ALA A 282 -87.52 -23.77 22.25
CA ALA A 282 -88.75 -23.04 22.53
C ALA A 282 -90.00 -23.79 22.05
N THR A 283 -90.00 -24.43 20.87
CA THR A 283 -91.12 -25.27 20.43
C THR A 283 -91.25 -26.51 21.31
N SER A 284 -90.16 -27.23 21.60
CA SER A 284 -90.19 -28.43 22.43
C SER A 284 -90.63 -28.14 23.87
N THR A 285 -90.23 -27.00 24.46
CA THR A 285 -90.72 -26.58 25.79
C THR A 285 -92.18 -26.16 25.75
N ASN A 286 -92.66 -25.53 24.67
CA ASN A 286 -94.08 -25.24 24.48
C ASN A 286 -94.91 -26.53 24.31
N GLU A 287 -94.43 -27.50 23.53
CA GLU A 287 -95.03 -28.84 23.38
C GLU A 287 -95.07 -29.61 24.70
N ALA A 288 -93.96 -29.65 25.45
CA ALA A 288 -93.91 -30.29 26.77
C ALA A 288 -94.82 -29.59 27.79
N ASN A 289 -95.04 -28.27 27.66
CA ASN A 289 -96.00 -27.55 28.48
C ASN A 289 -97.45 -27.82 28.04
N ALA A 290 -97.72 -27.98 26.74
CA ALA A 290 -99.02 -28.41 26.22
C ALA A 290 -99.35 -29.83 26.72
N ILE A 291 -98.43 -30.79 26.62
CA ILE A 291 -98.58 -32.15 27.15
C ILE A 291 -98.85 -32.10 28.66
N LYS A 292 -98.12 -31.28 29.46
CA LYS A 292 -98.41 -31.12 30.89
C LYS A 292 -99.81 -30.55 31.17
N VAL A 293 -100.37 -29.72 30.28
CA VAL A 293 -101.75 -29.24 30.39
C VAL A 293 -102.73 -30.36 30.04
N GLU A 294 -102.49 -31.10 28.96
CA GLU A 294 -103.29 -32.26 28.57
C GLU A 294 -103.28 -33.35 29.67
N GLU A 295 -102.12 -33.72 30.20
CA GLU A 295 -101.97 -34.61 31.36
C GLU A 295 -102.75 -34.11 32.57
N ARG A 296 -102.70 -32.81 32.90
CA ARG A 296 -103.51 -32.24 33.99
C ARG A 296 -105.01 -32.36 33.71
N THR A 297 -105.46 -32.17 32.48
CA THR A 297 -106.87 -32.39 32.10
C THR A 297 -107.26 -33.86 32.17
N MET A 298 -106.44 -34.77 31.64
CA MET A 298 -106.64 -36.22 31.68
C MET A 298 -106.65 -36.74 33.12
N ILE A 299 -105.72 -36.30 33.98
CA ILE A 299 -105.72 -36.64 35.42
C ILE A 299 -106.97 -36.09 36.10
N SER A 300 -107.51 -34.93 35.68
CA SER A 300 -108.78 -34.43 36.21
C SER A 300 -109.99 -35.28 35.79
N CYS A 301 -109.97 -35.86 34.58
CA CYS A 301 -110.99 -36.81 34.11
C CYS A 301 -110.84 -38.18 34.79
N MET A 302 -109.64 -38.78 34.77
CA MET A 302 -109.36 -40.04 35.44
C MET A 302 -109.58 -39.97 36.95
N ARG A 303 -109.39 -38.81 37.61
CA ARG A 303 -109.77 -38.66 39.03
C ARG A 303 -111.28 -38.62 39.26
N ARG A 304 -112.09 -38.25 38.27
CA ARG A 304 -113.56 -38.37 38.33
C ARG A 304 -114.02 -39.80 38.06
N GLU A 305 -113.32 -40.54 37.19
CA GLU A 305 -113.58 -41.94 36.88
C GLU A 305 -113.11 -42.89 37.99
N LEU A 306 -111.87 -42.75 38.48
CA LEU A 306 -111.34 -43.49 39.63
C LEU A 306 -112.07 -43.15 40.94
N ALA A 307 -112.69 -41.97 41.08
CA ALA A 307 -113.58 -41.69 42.21
C ALA A 307 -114.88 -42.52 42.17
N ALA A 308 -115.25 -43.09 41.02
CA ALA A 308 -116.34 -44.06 40.90
C ALA A 308 -115.87 -45.51 41.11
N GLU A 309 -114.65 -45.86 40.72
CA GLU A 309 -114.13 -47.24 40.82
C GLU A 309 -113.38 -47.56 42.14
N ALA A 310 -112.81 -46.55 42.82
CA ALA A 310 -112.09 -46.75 44.09
C ALA A 310 -112.98 -47.24 45.25
N ALA A 311 -114.31 -47.28 45.06
CA ALA A 311 -115.25 -47.87 46.00
C ALA A 311 -115.26 -49.41 46.01
N SER A 312 -114.64 -50.10 45.03
CA SER A 312 -114.78 -51.58 44.89
C SER A 312 -113.47 -52.38 44.79
N ALA A 313 -112.29 -51.78 44.93
CA ALA A 313 -111.00 -52.44 44.65
C ALA A 313 -109.98 -52.47 45.82
N ALA A 314 -110.41 -52.17 47.05
CA ALA A 314 -109.51 -51.93 48.19
C ALA A 314 -109.25 -53.14 49.13
N GLN A 315 -109.46 -54.40 48.69
CA GLN A 315 -109.51 -55.54 49.64
C GLN A 315 -108.93 -56.89 49.17
N VAL A 316 -107.90 -56.92 48.30
CA VAL A 316 -107.30 -58.21 47.84
C VAL A 316 -105.76 -58.28 47.79
N THR A 317 -104.99 -57.18 47.71
CA THR A 317 -103.54 -57.25 47.37
C THR A 317 -102.54 -57.28 48.54
N GLU A 318 -102.96 -57.00 49.77
CA GLU A 318 -102.05 -56.65 50.90
C GLU A 318 -101.14 -57.79 51.42
N THR A 319 -101.42 -59.06 51.11
CA THR A 319 -100.68 -60.21 51.68
C THR A 319 -99.67 -60.87 50.75
N ALA A 320 -99.71 -60.60 49.44
CA ALA A 320 -98.74 -61.14 48.47
C ALA A 320 -97.53 -60.22 48.25
N GLU A 321 -97.71 -58.91 48.39
CA GLU A 321 -96.66 -57.91 48.19
C GLU A 321 -95.53 -58.05 49.23
N ASN A 322 -95.91 -58.22 50.50
CA ASN A 322 -94.99 -58.29 51.64
C ASN A 322 -93.96 -59.46 51.60
N GLN A 323 -94.23 -60.56 50.88
CA GLN A 323 -93.25 -61.65 50.71
C GLN A 323 -92.39 -61.49 49.45
N ARG A 324 -92.94 -60.88 48.39
CA ARG A 324 -92.18 -60.60 47.16
C ARG A 324 -91.14 -59.49 47.41
N ASP A 325 -91.53 -58.46 48.14
CA ASP A 325 -90.72 -57.26 48.30
C ASP A 325 -89.50 -57.49 49.22
N ALA A 326 -89.57 -58.46 50.15
CA ALA A 326 -88.42 -58.92 50.93
C ALA A 326 -87.29 -59.49 50.04
N ALA A 327 -87.60 -60.51 49.22
CA ALA A 327 -86.62 -61.14 48.32
C ALA A 327 -86.10 -60.16 47.23
N VAL A 328 -86.96 -59.27 46.74
CA VAL A 328 -86.58 -58.21 45.79
C VAL A 328 -85.67 -57.17 46.46
N SER A 329 -85.86 -56.87 47.76
CA SER A 329 -84.97 -55.96 48.49
C SER A 329 -83.56 -56.53 48.67
N GLU A 330 -83.44 -57.83 48.95
CA GLU A 330 -82.15 -58.49 49.11
C GLU A 330 -81.40 -58.59 47.77
N CYS A 331 -82.09 -58.92 46.68
CA CYS A 331 -81.48 -58.92 45.34
C CYS A 331 -81.04 -57.51 44.91
N LYS A 332 -81.90 -56.49 45.10
CA LYS A 332 -81.53 -55.09 44.82
C LYS A 332 -80.37 -54.60 45.69
N ALA A 333 -80.28 -55.04 46.95
CA ALA A 333 -79.16 -54.70 47.82
C ALA A 333 -77.84 -55.39 47.38
N ALA A 334 -77.91 -56.61 46.84
CA ALA A 334 -76.76 -57.29 46.24
C ALA A 334 -76.33 -56.62 44.93
N GLU A 335 -77.26 -56.33 44.03
CA GLU A 335 -77.01 -55.60 42.77
C GLU A 335 -76.46 -54.20 43.03
N ALA A 336 -76.97 -53.46 44.02
CA ALA A 336 -76.44 -52.15 44.40
C ALA A 336 -75.01 -52.21 44.95
N LYS A 337 -74.67 -53.25 45.74
CA LYS A 337 -73.29 -53.47 46.20
C LYS A 337 -72.34 -53.80 45.04
N LEU A 338 -72.80 -54.61 44.08
CA LEU A 338 -72.02 -55.02 42.91
C LEU A 338 -71.83 -53.86 41.92
N ALA A 339 -72.88 -53.07 41.68
CA ALA A 339 -72.81 -51.83 40.90
C ALA A 339 -71.89 -50.78 41.56
N LYS A 340 -71.94 -50.65 42.90
CA LYS A 340 -71.00 -49.78 43.63
C LYS A 340 -69.55 -50.24 43.46
N GLN A 341 -69.26 -51.53 43.62
CA GLN A 341 -67.92 -52.07 43.36
C GLN A 341 -67.46 -51.80 41.92
N HIS A 342 -68.32 -51.95 40.91
CA HIS A 342 -67.97 -51.61 39.53
C HIS A 342 -67.68 -50.12 39.32
N LEU A 343 -68.39 -49.22 40.01
CA LEU A 343 -68.10 -47.78 39.97
C LEU A 343 -66.79 -47.46 40.70
N ASP A 344 -66.54 -48.06 41.86
CA ASP A 344 -65.30 -47.89 42.63
C ASP A 344 -64.09 -48.41 41.82
N TYR A 345 -64.20 -49.59 41.19
CA TYR A 345 -63.15 -50.12 40.29
C TYR A 345 -62.93 -49.25 39.05
N ARG A 346 -63.99 -48.67 38.48
CA ARG A 346 -63.88 -47.77 37.34
C ARG A 346 -63.21 -46.46 37.72
N GLY A 347 -63.58 -45.86 38.85
CA GLY A 347 -62.94 -44.65 39.39
C GLY A 347 -61.43 -44.86 39.59
N ASN A 348 -61.04 -45.94 40.25
CA ASN A 348 -59.62 -46.29 40.43
C ASN A 348 -58.88 -46.50 39.09
N LEU A 349 -59.54 -47.04 38.06
CA LEU A 349 -58.93 -47.27 36.75
C LEU A 349 -58.82 -45.98 35.94
N ASP A 350 -59.82 -45.09 36.02
CA ASP A 350 -59.78 -43.76 35.41
C ASP A 350 -58.72 -42.86 36.10
N GLU A 351 -58.55 -42.94 37.42
CA GLU A 351 -57.45 -42.28 38.15
C GLU A 351 -56.06 -42.79 37.73
N LEU A 352 -55.87 -44.11 37.58
CA LEU A 352 -54.60 -44.69 37.12
C LEU A 352 -54.29 -44.29 35.67
N LEU A 353 -55.30 -44.15 34.80
CA LEU A 353 -55.13 -43.64 33.44
C LEU A 353 -54.73 -42.15 33.45
N LEU A 354 -55.34 -41.33 34.31
CA LEU A 354 -54.96 -39.92 34.51
C LEU A 354 -53.53 -39.75 35.05
N GLN A 355 -53.12 -40.58 36.02
CA GLN A 355 -51.73 -40.59 36.52
C GLN A 355 -50.75 -41.01 35.42
N ARG A 356 -51.13 -41.98 34.57
CA ARG A 356 -50.30 -42.39 33.44
C ARG A 356 -50.15 -41.28 32.40
N THR A 357 -51.22 -40.60 31.99
CA THR A 357 -51.12 -39.52 30.99
C THR A 357 -50.31 -38.35 31.53
N SER A 358 -50.52 -37.98 32.80
CA SER A 358 -49.71 -36.97 33.51
C SER A 358 -48.21 -37.31 33.51
N LEU A 359 -47.85 -38.57 33.78
CA LEU A 359 -46.45 -39.01 33.70
C LEU A 359 -45.91 -38.97 32.27
N GLU A 360 -46.67 -39.46 31.27
CA GLU A 360 -46.27 -39.42 29.85
C GLU A 360 -46.07 -37.98 29.36
N GLU A 361 -46.92 -37.04 29.75
CA GLU A 361 -46.79 -35.60 29.48
C GLU A 361 -45.53 -35.02 30.15
N SER A 362 -45.27 -35.38 31.41
CA SER A 362 -44.07 -34.92 32.15
C SER A 362 -42.76 -35.40 31.50
N CYS A 363 -42.74 -36.65 31.01
CA CYS A 363 -41.59 -37.20 30.29
C CYS A 363 -41.36 -36.49 28.96
N GLN A 364 -42.43 -36.25 28.18
CA GLN A 364 -42.33 -35.50 26.92
C GLN A 364 -41.86 -34.06 27.15
N HIS A 365 -42.30 -33.41 28.23
CA HIS A 365 -41.83 -32.07 28.59
C HIS A 365 -40.35 -32.06 29.01
N ALA A 366 -39.90 -33.04 29.81
CA ALA A 366 -38.50 -33.18 30.17
C ALA A 366 -37.59 -33.44 28.96
N ASP A 367 -38.00 -34.34 28.05
CA ASP A 367 -37.30 -34.60 26.78
C ASP A 367 -37.21 -33.35 25.91
N HIS A 368 -38.28 -32.55 25.84
CA HIS A 368 -38.32 -31.30 25.09
C HIS A 368 -37.35 -30.27 25.69
N LEU A 369 -37.35 -30.07 27.01
CA LEU A 369 -36.41 -29.20 27.70
C LEU A 369 -34.96 -29.66 27.52
N GLN A 370 -34.70 -30.98 27.51
CA GLN A 370 -33.35 -31.51 27.26
C GLN A 370 -32.89 -31.32 25.80
N ARG A 371 -33.81 -31.31 24.83
CA ARG A 371 -33.48 -30.96 23.43
C ARG A 371 -33.15 -29.47 23.30
N LEU A 372 -33.96 -28.60 23.91
CA LEU A 372 -33.71 -27.16 23.91
C LEU A 372 -32.39 -26.81 24.62
N SER A 373 -32.04 -27.47 25.72
CA SER A 373 -30.76 -27.21 26.39
C SER A 373 -29.56 -27.64 25.54
N ARG A 374 -29.63 -28.79 24.84
CA ARG A 374 -28.59 -29.23 23.89
C ARG A 374 -28.46 -28.32 22.67
N GLN A 375 -29.57 -27.81 22.13
CA GLN A 375 -29.56 -26.84 21.05
C GLN A 375 -28.95 -25.50 21.50
N ARG A 376 -29.28 -25.06 22.73
CA ARG A 376 -28.70 -23.86 23.30
C ARG A 376 -27.18 -24.00 23.48
N THR A 377 -26.70 -25.14 24.01
CA THR A 377 -25.24 -25.36 24.14
C THR A 377 -24.54 -25.42 22.78
N SER A 378 -25.15 -26.03 21.74
CA SER A 378 -24.53 -26.02 20.40
C SER A 378 -24.48 -24.61 19.80
N TYR A 379 -25.50 -23.77 19.99
CA TYR A 379 -25.44 -22.37 19.54
C TYR A 379 -24.44 -21.53 20.34
N GLU A 380 -24.31 -21.76 21.65
CA GLU A 380 -23.29 -21.10 22.49
C GLU A 380 -21.87 -21.53 22.07
N GLU A 381 -21.64 -22.81 21.73
CA GLU A 381 -20.37 -23.32 21.19
C GLU A 381 -20.06 -22.76 19.79
N GLU A 382 -21.05 -22.72 18.88
CA GLU A 382 -20.89 -22.12 17.55
C GLU A 382 -20.61 -20.60 17.61
N ALA A 383 -21.28 -19.87 18.50
CA ALA A 383 -21.04 -18.45 18.70
C ALA A 383 -19.64 -18.19 19.28
N ALA A 384 -19.20 -19.01 20.25
CA ALA A 384 -17.85 -18.93 20.79
C ALA A 384 -16.78 -19.23 19.72
N ALA A 385 -17.00 -20.23 18.87
CA ALA A 385 -16.10 -20.55 17.75
C ALA A 385 -15.99 -19.39 16.74
N LYS A 386 -17.13 -18.80 16.33
CA LYS A 386 -17.16 -17.64 15.42
C LYS A 386 -16.42 -16.43 16.00
N ALA A 387 -16.63 -16.13 17.29
CA ALA A 387 -15.92 -15.04 17.97
C ALA A 387 -14.40 -15.27 18.08
N ILE A 388 -13.96 -16.53 18.21
CA ILE A 388 -12.54 -16.91 18.19
C ILE A 388 -11.96 -16.71 16.77
N ASP A 389 -12.66 -17.16 15.72
CA ASP A 389 -12.24 -16.98 14.33
C ASP A 389 -12.16 -15.49 13.94
N GLU A 390 -13.15 -14.68 14.32
CA GLU A 390 -13.16 -13.23 14.09
C GLU A 390 -12.00 -12.54 14.81
N ARG A 391 -11.72 -12.92 16.06
CA ARG A 391 -10.54 -12.43 16.79
C ARG A 391 -9.23 -12.81 16.11
N HIS A 392 -9.12 -14.02 15.56
CA HIS A 392 -7.93 -14.45 14.81
C HIS A 392 -7.76 -13.68 13.49
N ARG A 393 -8.85 -13.37 12.77
CA ARG A 393 -8.80 -12.49 11.57
C ARG A 393 -8.33 -11.09 11.92
N ALA A 394 -8.96 -10.45 12.91
CA ALA A 394 -8.57 -9.11 13.37
C ALA A 394 -7.11 -9.07 13.87
N GLN A 395 -6.62 -10.15 14.50
CA GLN A 395 -5.23 -10.25 14.92
C GLN A 395 -4.25 -10.42 13.74
N ALA A 396 -4.64 -11.13 12.68
CA ALA A 396 -3.85 -11.26 11.45
C ALA A 396 -3.81 -9.95 10.65
N GLU A 397 -4.92 -9.23 10.57
CA GLU A 397 -5.00 -7.89 9.96
C GLU A 397 -4.09 -6.90 10.68
N LEU A 398 -4.14 -6.87 12.02
CA LEU A 398 -3.28 -6.00 12.84
C LEU A 398 -1.79 -6.38 12.73
N GLN A 399 -1.46 -7.66 12.54
CA GLN A 399 -0.09 -8.09 12.23
C GLN A 399 0.35 -7.60 10.84
N ALA A 400 -0.48 -7.72 9.81
CA ALA A 400 -0.18 -7.23 8.47
C ALA A 400 0.03 -5.70 8.46
N GLU A 401 -0.82 -4.93 9.12
CA GLU A 401 -0.63 -3.48 9.27
C GLU A 401 0.68 -3.13 9.98
N ASN A 402 1.09 -3.90 10.99
CA ASN A 402 2.34 -3.65 11.71
C ASN A 402 3.56 -3.98 10.85
N GLU A 403 3.52 -5.08 10.08
CA GLU A 403 4.57 -5.34 9.08
C GLU A 403 4.65 -4.23 8.02
N GLU A 404 3.52 -3.67 7.58
CA GLU A 404 3.49 -2.53 6.65
C GLU A 404 4.09 -1.27 7.30
N LYS A 405 3.76 -0.97 8.56
CA LYS A 405 4.38 0.13 9.32
C LYS A 405 5.89 -0.05 9.49
N GLU A 406 6.35 -1.28 9.75
CA GLU A 406 7.79 -1.61 9.81
C GLU A 406 8.47 -1.42 8.45
N LYS A 407 7.88 -1.93 7.36
CA LYS A 407 8.39 -1.72 5.98
C LYS A 407 8.43 -0.23 5.61
N LEU A 408 7.40 0.54 5.95
CA LEU A 408 7.34 1.99 5.68
C LEU A 408 8.36 2.78 6.52
N SER A 409 8.53 2.47 7.80
CA SER A 409 9.54 3.12 8.65
C SER A 409 10.97 2.79 8.19
N ALA A 410 11.24 1.55 7.76
CA ALA A 410 12.52 1.19 7.15
C ALA A 410 12.78 1.97 5.85
N LEU A 411 11.76 2.14 4.98
CA LEU A 411 11.86 2.96 3.77
C LEU A 411 12.11 4.45 4.09
N VAL A 412 11.44 5.01 5.10
CA VAL A 412 11.68 6.40 5.55
C VAL A 412 13.11 6.55 6.06
N ILE A 413 13.62 5.60 6.87
CA ILE A 413 15.01 5.61 7.34
C ILE A 413 15.97 5.55 6.15
N GLY A 414 15.76 4.65 5.19
CA GLY A 414 16.55 4.55 3.96
C GLY A 414 16.60 5.86 3.18
N LEU A 415 15.44 6.44 2.86
CA LEU A 415 15.34 7.71 2.15
C LEU A 415 15.98 8.88 2.92
N THR A 416 15.88 8.93 4.26
CA THR A 416 16.58 9.96 5.04
C THR A 416 18.09 9.79 5.01
N ALA A 417 18.60 8.55 4.96
CA ALA A 417 20.02 8.27 4.79
C ALA A 417 20.52 8.65 3.39
N GLU A 418 19.75 8.34 2.34
CA GLU A 418 20.05 8.76 0.96
C GLU A 418 20.06 10.28 0.80
N VAL A 419 19.08 10.99 1.36
CA VAL A 419 19.05 12.47 1.36
C VAL A 419 20.24 13.05 2.14
N ALA A 420 20.63 12.45 3.27
CA ALA A 420 21.81 12.88 4.02
C ALA A 420 23.12 12.62 3.26
N ALA A 421 23.21 11.52 2.49
CA ALA A 421 24.34 11.24 1.61
C ALA A 421 24.42 12.24 0.46
N ALA A 422 23.32 12.46 -0.27
CA ALA A 422 23.24 13.42 -1.37
C ALA A 422 23.53 14.87 -0.91
N SER A 423 23.12 15.25 0.31
CA SER A 423 23.50 16.55 0.88
C SER A 423 25.02 16.66 1.08
N LYS A 424 25.67 15.62 1.62
CA LYS A 424 27.13 15.60 1.80
C LYS A 424 27.86 15.65 0.46
N GLU A 425 27.38 14.92 -0.55
CA GLU A 425 27.95 14.98 -1.91
C GLU A 425 27.83 16.39 -2.51
N MET A 426 26.68 17.06 -2.37
CA MET A 426 26.52 18.45 -2.79
C MET A 426 27.42 19.43 -2.01
N ASP A 427 27.67 19.20 -0.73
CA ASP A 427 28.58 20.04 0.06
C ASP A 427 30.04 19.84 -0.34
N VAL A 428 30.47 18.60 -0.63
CA VAL A 428 31.78 18.31 -1.25
C VAL A 428 31.90 18.92 -2.65
N GLU A 429 30.83 18.91 -3.46
CA GLU A 429 30.81 19.64 -4.74
C GLU A 429 30.95 21.16 -4.56
N ARG A 430 30.35 21.74 -3.50
CA ARG A 430 30.50 23.18 -3.20
C ARG A 430 31.92 23.52 -2.75
N GLU A 431 32.54 22.67 -1.94
CA GLU A 431 33.92 22.84 -1.48
C GLU A 431 34.92 22.69 -2.62
N THR A 432 34.78 21.68 -3.48
CA THR A 432 35.63 21.53 -4.68
C THR A 432 35.45 22.69 -5.66
N ARG A 433 34.23 23.18 -5.89
CA ARG A 433 33.99 24.40 -6.70
C ARG A 433 34.68 25.64 -6.10
N ARG A 434 34.68 25.82 -4.77
CA ARG A 434 35.43 26.90 -4.10
C ARG A 434 36.94 26.74 -4.26
N ALA A 435 37.46 25.53 -4.15
CA ALA A 435 38.88 25.25 -4.38
C ALA A 435 39.30 25.55 -5.83
N PHE A 436 38.51 25.15 -6.82
CA PHE A 436 38.75 25.51 -8.22
C PHE A 436 38.66 27.03 -8.48
N GLN A 437 37.77 27.75 -7.79
CA GLN A 437 37.71 29.21 -7.85
C GLN A 437 38.99 29.84 -7.29
N GLN A 438 39.49 29.38 -6.14
CA GLN A 438 40.75 29.88 -5.56
C GLN A 438 41.95 29.60 -6.48
N VAL A 439 42.05 28.39 -7.06
CA VAL A 439 43.10 28.06 -8.04
C VAL A 439 43.01 28.95 -9.29
N ALA A 440 41.81 29.28 -9.77
CA ALA A 440 41.62 30.20 -10.89
C ALA A 440 42.00 31.65 -10.53
N GLU A 441 41.66 32.13 -9.33
CA GLU A 441 42.06 33.45 -8.84
C GLU A 441 43.60 33.56 -8.68
N ASP A 442 44.25 32.54 -8.14
CA ASP A 442 45.70 32.52 -7.95
C ASP A 442 46.44 32.38 -9.29
N ALA A 443 45.90 31.61 -10.24
CA ALA A 443 46.41 31.59 -11.62
C ALA A 443 46.29 32.97 -12.31
N GLN A 444 45.19 33.71 -12.08
CA GLN A 444 45.03 35.07 -12.60
C GLN A 444 46.02 36.06 -11.95
N LYS A 445 46.25 35.96 -10.64
CA LYS A 445 47.29 36.76 -9.94
C LYS A 445 48.69 36.47 -10.50
N LEU A 446 49.01 35.19 -10.70
CA LEU A 446 50.28 34.75 -11.27
C LEU A 446 50.47 35.22 -12.73
N GLN A 447 49.40 35.20 -13.52
CA GLN A 447 49.41 35.75 -14.88
C GLN A 447 49.65 37.27 -14.85
N ALA A 448 49.02 38.00 -13.94
CA ALA A 448 49.24 39.43 -13.78
C ALA A 448 50.68 39.76 -13.36
N THR A 449 51.31 38.97 -12.48
CA THR A 449 52.73 39.15 -12.13
C THR A 449 53.65 38.86 -13.32
N PHE A 450 53.41 37.80 -14.09
CA PHE A 450 54.22 37.52 -15.29
C PHE A 450 54.07 38.59 -16.38
N LEU A 451 52.88 39.19 -16.54
CA LEU A 451 52.68 40.32 -17.45
C LEU A 451 53.46 41.55 -16.97
N ALA A 452 53.40 41.88 -15.67
CA ALA A 452 54.18 42.98 -15.11
C ALA A 452 55.70 42.77 -15.21
N GLU A 453 56.19 41.54 -15.00
CA GLU A 453 57.60 41.19 -15.20
C GLU A 453 58.02 41.29 -16.68
N ALA A 454 57.14 40.88 -17.61
CA ALA A 454 57.40 41.00 -19.05
C ALA A 454 57.40 42.46 -19.52
N GLU A 455 56.51 43.30 -18.99
CA GLU A 455 56.49 44.74 -19.24
C GLU A 455 57.75 45.43 -18.67
N ALA A 456 58.14 45.12 -17.43
CA ALA A 456 59.37 45.64 -16.84
C ALA A 456 60.63 45.18 -17.60
N ALA A 457 60.71 43.90 -18.01
CA ALA A 457 61.81 43.39 -18.83
C ALA A 457 61.87 44.09 -20.20
N ARG A 458 60.71 44.43 -20.77
CA ARG A 458 60.61 45.21 -22.01
C ARG A 458 61.08 46.65 -21.82
N GLU A 459 60.69 47.34 -20.74
CA GLU A 459 61.17 48.69 -20.44
C GLU A 459 62.70 48.72 -20.28
N VAL A 460 63.28 47.73 -19.60
CA VAL A 460 64.74 47.57 -19.47
C VAL A 460 65.41 47.30 -20.83
N ALA A 461 64.79 46.48 -21.70
CA ALA A 461 65.29 46.24 -23.06
C ALA A 461 65.21 47.49 -23.94
N GLU A 462 64.14 48.29 -23.83
CA GLU A 462 64.00 49.57 -24.56
C GLU A 462 64.99 50.63 -24.05
N ALA A 463 65.20 50.73 -22.72
CA ALA A 463 66.19 51.62 -22.12
C ALA A 463 67.63 51.27 -22.55
N THR A 464 68.04 50.01 -22.43
CA THR A 464 69.38 49.56 -22.86
C THR A 464 69.59 49.68 -24.37
N ALA A 465 68.54 49.51 -25.19
CA ALA A 465 68.61 49.77 -26.62
C ALA A 465 68.83 51.26 -26.95
N LEU A 466 68.25 52.18 -26.16
CA LEU A 466 68.48 53.62 -26.28
C LEU A 466 69.91 53.99 -25.87
N GLU A 467 70.41 53.49 -24.74
CA GLU A 467 71.80 53.69 -24.30
C GLU A 467 72.81 53.23 -25.36
N VAL A 468 72.63 52.02 -25.92
CA VAL A 468 73.48 51.50 -27.01
C VAL A 468 73.37 52.35 -28.28
N ALA A 469 72.20 52.93 -28.58
CA ALA A 469 72.04 53.85 -29.71
C ALA A 469 72.75 55.20 -29.47
N GLU A 470 72.76 55.70 -28.23
CA GLU A 470 73.49 56.91 -27.84
C GLU A 470 75.00 56.68 -27.84
N GLU A 471 75.50 55.59 -27.26
CA GLU A 471 76.92 55.22 -27.37
C GLU A 471 77.39 55.13 -28.82
N ARG A 472 76.59 54.55 -29.72
CA ARG A 472 76.90 54.51 -31.15
C ARG A 472 76.96 55.91 -31.78
N ARG A 473 76.10 56.85 -31.36
CA ARG A 473 76.16 58.25 -31.80
C ARG A 473 77.41 58.96 -31.26
N HIS A 474 77.79 58.72 -30.01
CA HIS A 474 79.02 59.25 -29.42
C HIS A 474 80.25 58.71 -30.15
N ARG A 475 80.42 57.39 -30.26
CA ARG A 475 81.54 56.78 -31.02
C ARG A 475 81.59 57.25 -32.48
N ALA A 476 80.45 57.55 -33.11
CA ALA A 476 80.42 58.12 -34.47
C ALA A 476 80.90 59.58 -34.53
N ARG A 477 80.67 60.38 -33.49
CA ARG A 477 81.25 61.73 -33.34
C ARG A 477 82.75 61.64 -33.09
N ASP A 478 83.19 60.81 -32.15
CA ASP A 478 84.60 60.61 -31.80
C ASP A 478 85.42 60.19 -33.04
N LEU A 479 84.91 59.26 -33.85
CA LEU A 479 85.51 58.83 -35.11
C LEU A 479 85.51 59.93 -36.19
N HIS A 480 84.57 60.87 -36.15
CA HIS A 480 84.54 62.02 -37.06
C HIS A 480 85.57 63.07 -36.65
N GLU A 481 85.64 63.41 -35.36
CA GLU A 481 86.63 64.32 -34.77
C GLU A 481 88.06 63.79 -34.99
N TYR A 482 88.30 62.49 -34.74
CA TYR A 482 89.57 61.85 -35.02
C TYR A 482 89.95 61.92 -36.51
N ARG A 483 88.99 61.77 -37.44
CA ARG A 483 89.22 61.97 -38.88
C ARG A 483 89.53 63.43 -39.25
N GLN A 484 88.96 64.41 -38.56
CA GLN A 484 89.33 65.83 -38.75
C GLN A 484 90.76 66.10 -38.26
N VAL A 485 91.13 65.59 -37.08
CA VAL A 485 92.49 65.68 -36.54
C VAL A 485 93.51 65.01 -37.45
N LEU A 486 93.22 63.82 -37.98
CA LEU A 486 94.10 63.14 -38.95
C LEU A 486 94.27 63.94 -40.25
N ARG A 487 93.21 64.55 -40.78
CA ARG A 487 93.32 65.44 -41.96
C ARG A 487 94.18 66.66 -41.65
N HIS A 488 93.99 67.29 -40.49
CA HIS A 488 94.78 68.44 -40.10
C HIS A 488 96.28 68.10 -39.94
N HIS A 489 96.62 66.96 -39.35
CA HIS A 489 98.00 66.49 -39.30
C HIS A 489 98.54 66.11 -40.69
N GLN A 490 97.73 65.56 -41.59
CA GLN A 490 98.14 65.31 -42.98
C GLN A 490 98.41 66.62 -43.72
N GLU A 491 97.60 67.65 -43.51
CA GLU A 491 97.82 69.00 -44.04
C GLU A 491 99.11 69.61 -43.47
N GLN A 492 99.32 69.55 -42.15
CA GLN A 492 100.55 69.99 -41.49
C GLN A 492 101.80 69.30 -42.06
N LEU A 493 101.82 67.97 -42.13
CA LEU A 493 102.92 67.18 -42.70
C LEU A 493 103.14 67.50 -44.19
N SER A 494 102.07 67.78 -44.94
CA SER A 494 102.20 68.21 -46.34
C SER A 494 102.84 69.60 -46.47
N ALA A 495 102.48 70.53 -45.59
CA ALA A 495 103.04 71.88 -45.55
C ALA A 495 104.50 71.89 -45.05
N GLU A 496 104.83 71.06 -44.06
CA GLU A 496 106.21 70.87 -43.58
C GLU A 496 107.07 70.21 -44.64
N ARG A 497 106.57 69.18 -45.35
CA ARG A 497 107.29 68.55 -46.46
C ARG A 497 107.47 69.49 -47.65
N GLN A 498 106.48 70.34 -47.96
CA GLN A 498 106.63 71.40 -48.95
C GLN A 498 107.67 72.45 -48.54
N ARG A 499 107.71 72.83 -47.25
CA ARG A 499 108.77 73.71 -46.72
C ARG A 499 110.15 73.06 -46.81
N GLN A 500 110.28 71.78 -46.46
CA GLN A 500 111.53 71.01 -46.59
C GLN A 500 112.00 70.98 -48.05
N ILE A 501 111.12 70.62 -49.00
CA ILE A 501 111.43 70.65 -50.44
C ILE A 501 111.84 72.06 -50.87
N PHE A 502 111.16 73.12 -50.40
CA PHE A 502 111.50 74.50 -50.74
C PHE A 502 112.87 74.91 -50.19
N THR A 503 113.24 74.49 -48.97
CA THR A 503 114.58 74.70 -48.40
C THR A 503 115.65 73.84 -49.05
N GLU A 504 115.34 72.62 -49.49
CA GLU A 504 116.25 71.77 -50.25
C GLU A 504 116.50 72.33 -51.65
N VAL A 505 115.47 72.87 -52.31
CA VAL A 505 115.59 73.56 -53.60
C VAL A 505 116.38 74.87 -53.46
N LEU A 506 116.14 75.67 -52.42
CA LEU A 506 116.97 76.85 -52.14
C LEU A 506 118.41 76.48 -51.81
N GLY A 507 118.65 75.46 -50.98
CA GLY A 507 120.00 74.97 -50.69
C GLY A 507 120.71 74.39 -51.92
N ALA A 508 119.98 73.79 -52.87
CA ALA A 508 120.52 73.33 -54.15
C ALA A 508 120.82 74.50 -55.12
N ILE A 509 120.10 75.63 -55.00
CA ILE A 509 120.41 76.87 -55.72
C ILE A 509 121.65 77.55 -55.10
N ASP A 510 121.72 77.62 -53.77
CA ASP A 510 122.84 78.18 -53.00
C ASP A 510 124.11 77.30 -53.03
N SER A 511 124.06 76.11 -53.63
CA SER A 511 125.22 75.23 -53.88
C SER A 511 125.50 74.98 -55.37
N ALA A 512 124.73 75.60 -56.25
CA ALA A 512 124.98 75.69 -57.70
C ALA A 512 125.42 77.10 -58.14
N GLY A 513 125.43 78.08 -57.22
CA GLY A 513 126.12 79.35 -57.36
C GLY A 513 127.38 79.38 -56.48
N ASP A 514 128.42 80.06 -56.99
CA ASP A 514 129.76 80.19 -56.38
C ASP A 514 129.81 80.97 -55.04
#